data_AF-A0A0D8XPX1-F1
#
_entry.id   AF-A0A0D8XPX1-F1
#
_cell.length_a   1.000
_cell.length_b   1.000
_cell.length_c   1.000
_cell.angle_alpha   90.00
_cell.angle_beta   90.00
_cell.angle_gamma   90.00
#
_symmetry.space_group_name_H-M   'P 1'
#
loop_
_entity.id
_entity.type
_entity.pdbx_description
1 polymer ?
#
loop_
_entity_poly.entity_id
_entity_poly.type
_entity_poly.pdbx_seq_one_letter_code
_entity_poly.pdbx_strand_id
1 'polypeptide(L)'
;MEYHNKNKIIPFWKHKQRTARTLAIYGGTTFLVYVETEGFRKITSAMMYCLPLLALSFLSLTSSMQPRARFSTAAAFAILALSRYMLLSKFSWELMMVGYMLITIGNLMYLYSFLPLIEEWSIALSIFGTMFFCTLSYNCFADLFVSIPFLVILHTCAFASSCTLVVASGSVCMNTMEPDYEVYQASYARLAGSVALLGSNAMFLLSLFGRRVETLQAMSRAIYYAAEGLLFLANERTF
;
A
#
# COMPACT_ATOMS: atom_id res chain seq x y z
N MET A 1 25.24 28.89 31.00
CA MET A 1 25.09 28.30 29.64
C MET A 1 23.62 27.93 29.48
N GLU A 2 22.86 28.86 28.91
CA GLU A 2 21.42 28.75 28.68
C GLU A 2 21.18 27.89 27.43
N TYR A 3 20.59 26.71 27.61
CA TYR A 3 20.16 25.84 26.52
C TYR A 3 18.88 26.42 25.90
N HIS A 4 19.04 27.20 24.84
CA HIS A 4 17.95 27.71 24.03
C HIS A 4 17.32 26.55 23.23
N ASN A 5 16.33 25.90 23.81
CA ASN A 5 15.52 24.88 23.13
C ASN A 5 14.63 25.55 22.08
N LYS A 6 15.15 25.69 20.86
CA LYS A 6 14.39 26.13 19.68
C LYS A 6 13.49 24.98 19.22
N ASN A 7 12.39 24.76 19.94
CA ASN A 7 11.26 24.02 19.42
C ASN A 7 10.80 24.74 18.15
N LYS A 8 11.13 24.14 17.00
CA LYS A 8 10.75 24.60 15.67
C LYS A 8 9.26 24.33 15.50
N ILE A 9 8.43 25.24 16.01
CA ILE A 9 6.99 25.25 15.74
C ILE A 9 6.85 25.56 14.24
N ILE A 10 6.69 24.52 13.42
CA ILE A 10 6.37 24.68 12.01
C ILE A 10 4.94 25.22 11.97
N PRO A 11 4.69 26.38 11.34
CA PRO A 11 3.35 26.96 11.32
C PRO A 11 2.38 26.05 10.57
N PHE A 12 1.21 25.81 11.16
CA PHE A 12 0.13 24.93 10.68
C PHE A 12 -0.20 25.10 9.17
N TRP A 13 -0.21 26.35 8.68
CA TRP A 13 -0.43 26.66 7.26
C TRP A 13 0.59 26.00 6.32
N LYS A 14 1.84 25.85 6.78
CA LYS A 14 2.93 25.23 6.03
C LYS A 14 2.76 23.70 5.93
N HIS A 15 2.12 23.08 6.92
CA HIS A 15 1.77 21.66 6.89
C HIS A 15 0.64 21.41 5.87
N LYS A 16 -0.43 22.20 5.95
CA LYS A 16 -1.58 22.11 5.03
C LYS A 16 -1.18 22.34 3.56
N GLN A 17 -0.30 23.31 3.31
CA GLN A 17 0.22 23.60 1.97
C GLN A 17 1.12 22.46 1.44
N ARG A 18 1.86 21.76 2.31
CA ARG A 18 2.68 20.62 1.92
C ARG A 18 1.83 19.41 1.53
N THR A 19 0.81 19.06 2.32
CA THR A 19 -0.12 17.97 1.99
C THR A 19 -0.88 18.24 0.69
N ALA A 20 -1.30 19.48 0.44
CA ALA A 20 -1.94 19.86 -0.82
C ALA A 20 -1.01 19.69 -2.03
N ARG A 21 0.28 20.06 -1.87
CA ARG A 21 1.29 19.87 -2.92
C ARG A 21 1.55 18.39 -3.21
N THR A 22 1.65 17.57 -2.17
CA THR A 22 1.81 16.10 -2.31
C THR A 22 0.62 15.50 -3.06
N LEU A 23 -0.61 15.85 -2.67
CA LEU A 23 -1.83 15.42 -3.34
C LEU A 23 -1.88 15.86 -4.81
N ALA A 24 -1.41 17.07 -5.13
CA ALA A 24 -1.36 17.54 -6.51
C ALA A 24 -0.35 16.76 -7.36
N ILE A 25 0.85 16.47 -6.83
CA ILE A 25 1.89 15.71 -7.55
C ILE A 25 1.44 14.26 -7.73
N TYR A 26 0.97 13.62 -6.65
CA TYR A 26 0.51 12.24 -6.70
C TYR A 26 -0.76 12.07 -7.54
N GLY A 27 -1.74 12.95 -7.34
CA GLY A 27 -2.97 12.99 -8.13
C GLY A 27 -2.70 13.25 -9.60
N GLY A 28 -1.79 14.19 -9.93
CA GLY A 28 -1.39 14.49 -11.29
C GLY A 28 -0.71 13.31 -11.99
N THR A 29 0.22 12.62 -11.32
CA THR A 29 0.86 11.41 -11.86
C THR A 29 -0.15 10.27 -12.03
N THR A 30 -1.06 10.06 -11.07
CA THR A 30 -2.12 9.04 -11.18
C THR A 30 -3.11 9.34 -12.29
N PHE A 31 -3.51 10.61 -12.46
CA PHE A 31 -4.39 11.07 -13.53
C PHE A 31 -3.75 10.89 -14.91
N LEU A 32 -2.46 11.19 -15.04
CA LEU A 32 -1.72 10.95 -16.27
C LEU A 32 -1.74 9.46 -16.64
N VAL A 33 -1.50 8.56 -15.67
CA VAL A 33 -1.62 7.12 -15.92
C VAL A 33 -3.04 6.75 -16.31
N TYR A 34 -4.06 7.31 -15.66
CA TYR A 34 -5.47 7.06 -15.99
C TYR A 34 -5.79 7.40 -17.46
N VAL A 35 -5.37 8.58 -17.92
CA VAL A 35 -5.61 9.04 -19.31
C VAL A 35 -4.89 8.13 -20.31
N GLU A 36 -3.61 7.85 -20.08
CA GLU A 36 -2.73 7.09 -20.98
C GLU A 36 -3.07 5.60 -21.07
N THR A 37 -3.87 5.11 -20.12
CA THR A 37 -4.29 3.71 -20.05
C THR A 37 -5.78 3.52 -20.35
N GLU A 38 -6.46 4.55 -20.85
CA GLU A 38 -7.91 4.56 -21.11
C GLU A 38 -8.71 4.10 -19.88
N GLY A 39 -8.41 4.70 -18.74
CA GLY A 39 -9.03 4.37 -17.46
C GLY A 39 -8.52 3.07 -16.86
N PHE A 40 -7.20 2.84 -16.90
CA PHE A 40 -6.53 1.63 -16.41
C PHE A 40 -6.92 0.33 -17.13
N ARG A 41 -7.47 0.42 -18.35
CA ARG A 41 -7.84 -0.74 -19.16
C ARG A 41 -6.66 -1.26 -19.97
N LYS A 42 -5.91 -0.36 -20.62
CA LYS A 42 -4.78 -0.72 -21.49
C LYS A 42 -3.47 -0.79 -20.73
N ILE A 43 -2.70 -1.84 -21.00
CA ILE A 43 -1.30 -1.96 -20.57
C ILE A 43 -0.41 -1.50 -21.73
N THR A 44 -0.32 -0.19 -21.92
CA THR A 44 0.43 0.46 -23.00
C THR A 44 1.92 0.53 -22.67
N SER A 45 2.29 0.89 -21.43
CA SER A 45 3.67 0.94 -20.95
C SER A 45 3.75 0.57 -19.47
N ALA A 46 4.60 -0.39 -19.12
CA ALA A 46 4.83 -0.80 -17.74
C ALA A 46 5.41 0.34 -16.87
N MET A 47 6.21 1.22 -17.47
CA MET A 47 6.79 2.37 -16.75
C MET A 47 5.72 3.35 -16.24
N MET A 48 4.64 3.54 -16.99
CA MET A 48 3.59 4.48 -16.62
C MET A 48 2.94 4.10 -15.29
N TYR A 49 2.65 2.81 -15.11
CA TYR A 49 2.06 2.29 -13.86
C TYR A 49 2.97 2.44 -12.63
N CYS A 50 4.25 2.73 -12.82
CA CYS A 50 5.21 2.89 -11.72
C CYS A 50 5.34 4.35 -11.25
N LEU A 51 5.00 5.32 -12.12
CA LEU A 51 5.20 6.74 -11.85
C LEU A 51 4.54 7.24 -10.55
N PRO A 52 3.27 6.90 -10.24
CA PRO A 52 2.65 7.37 -9.01
C PRO A 52 3.38 6.87 -7.75
N LEU A 53 3.85 5.62 -7.77
CA LEU A 53 4.57 5.02 -6.63
C LEU A 53 5.99 5.58 -6.48
N LEU A 54 6.69 5.84 -7.60
CA LEU A 54 7.98 6.54 -7.57
C LEU A 54 7.84 7.97 -7.03
N ALA A 55 6.75 8.66 -7.41
CA ALA A 55 6.42 9.97 -6.86
C ALA A 55 6.21 9.89 -5.34
N LEU A 56 5.42 8.91 -4.84
CA LEU A 56 5.24 8.70 -3.40
C LEU A 56 6.56 8.37 -2.68
N SER A 57 7.43 7.56 -3.29
CA SER A 57 8.75 7.25 -2.72
C SER A 57 9.61 8.50 -2.56
N PHE A 58 9.70 9.34 -3.61
CA PHE A 58 10.44 10.60 -3.55
C PHE A 58 9.82 11.62 -2.58
N LEU A 59 8.49 11.72 -2.55
CA LEU A 59 7.78 12.56 -1.59
C LEU A 59 8.00 12.07 -0.15
N SER A 60 8.09 10.76 0.06
CA SER A 60 8.42 10.17 1.36
C SER A 60 9.81 10.59 1.82
N LEU A 61 10.82 10.54 0.95
CA LEU A 61 12.19 10.98 1.27
C LEU A 61 12.28 12.47 1.63
N THR A 62 11.42 13.30 1.05
CA THR A 62 11.39 14.75 1.29
C THR A 62 10.42 15.17 2.41
N SER A 63 9.70 14.21 2.99
CA SER A 63 8.78 14.44 4.12
C SER A 63 9.52 14.73 5.43
N SER A 64 8.80 15.31 6.39
CA SER A 64 9.30 15.59 7.74
C SER A 64 9.24 14.40 8.69
N MET A 65 8.84 13.23 8.22
CA MET A 65 8.71 12.02 9.03
C MET A 65 10.00 11.68 9.77
N GLN A 66 9.87 11.05 10.93
CA GLN A 66 11.00 10.44 11.64
C GLN A 66 11.84 9.56 10.70
N PRO A 67 13.20 9.55 10.81
CA PRO A 67 14.08 8.91 9.82
C PRO A 67 13.73 7.46 9.51
N ARG A 68 13.38 6.67 10.53
CA ARG A 68 12.99 5.26 10.38
C ARG A 68 11.73 5.13 9.51
N ALA A 69 10.65 5.80 9.89
CA ALA A 69 9.39 5.78 9.14
C ALA A 69 9.58 6.31 7.73
N ARG A 70 10.37 7.38 7.57
CA ARG A 70 10.67 8.03 6.30
C ARG A 70 11.34 7.08 5.30
N PHE A 71 12.47 6.46 5.70
CA PHE A 71 13.21 5.57 4.81
C PHE A 71 12.45 4.27 4.53
N SER A 72 11.76 3.72 5.53
CA SER A 72 10.97 2.50 5.37
C SER A 72 9.78 2.71 4.42
N THR A 73 9.06 3.83 4.57
CA THR A 73 7.93 4.19 3.69
C THR A 73 8.40 4.46 2.27
N ALA A 74 9.49 5.21 2.11
CA ALA A 74 10.09 5.45 0.80
C ALA A 74 10.54 4.16 0.10
N ALA A 75 11.21 3.28 0.84
CA ALA A 75 11.66 1.97 0.34
C ALA A 75 10.47 1.08 -0.03
N ALA A 76 9.41 1.05 0.78
CA ALA A 76 8.20 0.31 0.47
C ALA A 76 7.61 0.73 -0.88
N PHE A 77 7.41 2.03 -1.12
CA PHE A 77 6.86 2.52 -2.39
C PHE A 77 7.81 2.29 -3.58
N ALA A 78 9.12 2.41 -3.39
CA ALA A 78 10.08 2.09 -4.45
C ALA A 78 10.05 0.61 -4.84
N ILE A 79 9.99 -0.29 -3.85
CA ILE A 79 9.91 -1.74 -4.05
C ILE A 79 8.58 -2.10 -4.73
N LEU A 80 7.47 -1.49 -4.31
CA LEU A 80 6.15 -1.69 -4.94
C LEU A 80 6.12 -1.14 -6.38
N ALA A 81 6.79 -0.02 -6.66
CA ALA A 81 6.95 0.49 -8.02
C ALA A 81 7.70 -0.50 -8.91
N LEU A 82 8.83 -1.03 -8.43
CA LEU A 82 9.62 -2.03 -9.14
C LEU A 82 8.81 -3.33 -9.35
N SER A 83 8.06 -3.76 -8.34
CA SER A 83 7.15 -4.89 -8.45
C SER A 83 6.14 -4.70 -9.59
N ARG A 84 5.46 -3.55 -9.64
CA ARG A 84 4.48 -3.24 -10.69
C ARG A 84 5.14 -3.22 -12.07
N TYR A 85 6.33 -2.66 -12.19
CA TYR A 85 7.11 -2.69 -13.42
C TYR A 85 7.32 -4.13 -13.89
N MET A 86 7.79 -5.02 -13.00
CA MET A 86 8.08 -6.41 -13.32
C MET A 86 6.84 -7.23 -13.66
N LEU A 87 5.71 -7.00 -12.96
CA LEU A 87 4.45 -7.70 -13.23
C LEU A 87 3.81 -7.30 -14.57
N LEU A 88 4.01 -6.05 -15.02
CA LEU A 88 3.46 -5.54 -16.28
C LEU A 88 4.44 -5.68 -17.45
N SER A 89 5.69 -5.97 -17.15
CA SER A 89 6.76 -6.24 -18.11
C SER A 89 6.50 -7.57 -18.81
N LYS A 90 6.33 -7.56 -20.13
CA LYS A 90 6.03 -8.76 -20.97
C LYS A 90 7.22 -9.74 -21.10
N PHE A 91 8.19 -9.67 -20.19
CA PHE A 91 9.55 -10.18 -20.43
C PHE A 91 9.75 -11.65 -20.03
N SER A 92 9.19 -12.14 -18.90
CA SER A 92 9.26 -13.57 -18.54
C SER A 92 8.39 -13.94 -17.33
N TRP A 93 8.12 -15.24 -17.14
CA TRP A 93 7.44 -15.77 -15.95
C TRP A 93 8.26 -15.57 -14.67
N GLU A 94 9.59 -15.62 -14.75
CA GLU A 94 10.51 -15.40 -13.63
C GLU A 94 10.40 -13.98 -13.07
N LEU A 95 10.32 -12.98 -13.95
CA LEU A 95 10.11 -11.58 -13.55
C LEU A 95 8.76 -11.39 -12.85
N MET A 96 7.72 -12.11 -13.27
CA MET A 96 6.42 -12.09 -12.60
C MET A 96 6.53 -12.64 -11.17
N MET A 97 7.28 -13.73 -10.97
CA MET A 97 7.54 -14.31 -9.65
C MET A 97 8.28 -13.32 -8.74
N VAL A 98 9.36 -12.72 -9.23
CA VAL A 98 10.10 -11.67 -8.50
C VAL A 98 9.17 -10.51 -8.16
N GLY A 99 8.30 -10.12 -9.10
CA GLY A 99 7.27 -9.11 -8.88
C GLY A 99 6.40 -9.39 -7.65
N TYR A 100 5.86 -10.60 -7.51
CA TYR A 100 5.04 -10.97 -6.34
C TYR A 100 5.84 -11.07 -5.03
N MET A 101 7.09 -11.53 -5.09
CA MET A 101 7.99 -11.49 -3.94
C MET A 101 8.19 -10.04 -3.47
N LEU A 102 8.44 -9.11 -4.40
CA LEU A 102 8.61 -7.69 -4.10
C LEU A 102 7.33 -7.07 -3.51
N ILE A 103 6.12 -7.49 -3.90
CA ILE A 103 4.88 -7.04 -3.22
C ILE A 103 4.94 -7.38 -1.74
N THR A 104 5.29 -8.63 -1.42
CA THR A 104 5.37 -9.11 -0.04
C THR A 104 6.38 -8.28 0.75
N ILE A 105 7.58 -8.07 0.20
CA ILE A 105 8.63 -7.27 0.83
C ILE A 105 8.18 -5.81 1.00
N GLY A 106 7.55 -5.21 -0.02
CA GLY A 106 7.03 -3.84 0.03
C GLY A 106 6.00 -3.64 1.15
N ASN A 107 5.05 -4.57 1.26
CA ASN A 107 4.05 -4.56 2.33
C ASN A 107 4.67 -4.70 3.73
N LEU A 108 5.67 -5.59 3.89
CA LEU A 108 6.38 -5.77 5.15
C LEU A 108 7.25 -4.56 5.52
N MET A 109 7.87 -3.91 4.53
CA MET A 109 8.61 -2.66 4.74
C MET A 109 7.66 -1.51 5.12
N TYR A 110 6.47 -1.47 4.52
CA TYR A 110 5.46 -0.51 4.95
C TYR A 110 4.99 -0.82 6.39
N LEU A 111 4.73 -2.09 6.74
CA LEU A 111 4.41 -2.50 8.12
C LEU A 111 5.51 -2.06 9.10
N TYR A 112 6.77 -2.29 8.76
CA TYR A 112 7.92 -1.92 9.59
C TYR A 112 8.00 -0.41 9.88
N SER A 113 7.45 0.43 9.00
CA SER A 113 7.45 1.89 9.16
C SER A 113 6.62 2.35 10.37
N PHE A 114 5.53 1.65 10.67
CA PHE A 114 4.58 2.02 11.72
C PHE A 114 4.42 0.94 12.80
N LEU A 115 5.22 -0.13 12.75
CA LEU A 115 5.28 -1.17 13.76
C LEU A 115 5.36 -0.65 15.21
N PRO A 116 6.12 0.43 15.53
CA PRO A 116 6.16 0.98 16.88
C PRO A 116 4.84 1.55 17.40
N LEU A 117 3.87 1.84 16.53
CA LEU A 117 2.54 2.32 16.93
C LEU A 117 1.61 1.19 17.37
N ILE A 118 2.00 -0.07 17.13
CA ILE A 118 1.19 -1.24 17.51
C ILE A 118 1.54 -1.60 18.95
N GLU A 119 0.68 -1.18 19.88
CA GLU A 119 0.82 -1.57 21.29
C GLU A 119 0.37 -3.02 21.52
N GLU A 120 -0.81 -3.35 21.01
CA GLU A 120 -1.41 -4.68 21.11
C GLU A 120 -2.06 -5.08 19.79
N TRP A 121 -1.94 -6.36 19.44
CA TRP A 121 -2.54 -6.92 18.22
C TRP A 121 -4.00 -7.31 18.49
N SER A 122 -4.91 -6.84 17.63
CA SER A 122 -6.32 -7.20 17.72
C SER A 122 -6.53 -8.67 17.34
N ILE A 123 -6.85 -9.50 18.33
CA ILE A 123 -7.18 -10.93 18.14
C ILE A 123 -8.40 -11.06 17.22
N ALA A 124 -9.43 -10.23 17.43
CA ALA A 124 -10.65 -10.27 16.63
C ALA A 124 -10.38 -9.96 15.14
N LEU A 125 -9.58 -8.92 14.85
CA LEU A 125 -9.22 -8.60 13.47
C LEU A 125 -8.32 -9.67 12.85
N SER A 126 -7.46 -10.30 13.65
CA SER A 126 -6.61 -11.41 13.21
C SER A 126 -7.44 -12.63 12.80
N ILE A 127 -8.40 -13.05 13.63
CA ILE A 127 -9.30 -14.16 13.31
C ILE A 127 -10.09 -13.87 12.03
N PHE A 128 -10.68 -12.68 11.93
CA PHE A 128 -11.43 -12.26 10.76
C PHE A 128 -10.54 -12.23 9.49
N GLY A 129 -9.35 -11.65 9.60
CA GLY A 129 -8.36 -11.60 8.52
C GLY A 129 -7.92 -12.99 8.06
N THR A 130 -7.66 -13.91 8.99
CA THR A 130 -7.31 -15.31 8.67
C THR A 130 -8.48 -16.04 8.00
N MET A 131 -9.71 -15.88 8.49
CA MET A 131 -10.88 -16.48 7.85
C MET A 131 -11.09 -15.97 6.42
N PHE A 132 -10.98 -14.66 6.21
CA PHE A 132 -11.06 -14.05 4.88
C PHE A 132 -9.95 -14.57 3.96
N PHE A 133 -8.72 -14.62 4.48
CA PHE A 133 -7.56 -15.15 3.78
C PHE A 133 -7.76 -16.60 3.33
N CYS A 134 -8.16 -17.49 4.25
CA CYS A 134 -8.39 -18.91 3.96
C CYS A 134 -9.52 -19.08 2.94
N THR A 135 -10.62 -18.34 3.09
CA THR A 135 -11.76 -18.42 2.17
C THR A 135 -11.37 -18.01 0.75
N LEU A 136 -10.69 -16.87 0.59
CA LEU A 136 -10.28 -16.42 -0.74
C LEU A 136 -9.21 -17.35 -1.34
N SER A 137 -8.24 -17.79 -0.54
CA SER A 137 -7.18 -18.68 -1.00
C SER A 137 -7.74 -20.03 -1.46
N TYR A 138 -8.71 -20.58 -0.73
CA TYR A 138 -9.41 -21.80 -1.13
C TYR A 138 -10.14 -21.62 -2.47
N ASN A 139 -10.97 -20.57 -2.59
CA ASN A 139 -11.76 -20.33 -3.80
C ASN A 139 -10.89 -20.01 -5.03
N CYS A 140 -9.75 -19.34 -4.85
CA CYS A 140 -8.88 -18.94 -5.96
C CYS A 140 -7.82 -19.99 -6.32
N PHE A 141 -7.33 -20.79 -5.36
CA PHE A 141 -6.12 -21.58 -5.54
C PHE A 141 -6.27 -23.09 -5.37
N ALA A 142 -7.41 -23.59 -4.84
CA ALA A 142 -7.56 -25.02 -4.55
C ALA A 142 -7.20 -25.92 -5.75
N ASP A 143 -7.69 -25.58 -6.93
CA ASP A 143 -7.43 -26.36 -8.16
C ASP A 143 -6.06 -26.05 -8.79
N LEU A 144 -5.48 -24.89 -8.49
CA LEU A 144 -4.21 -24.42 -9.09
C LEU A 144 -2.97 -24.90 -8.36
N PHE A 145 -3.11 -25.33 -7.10
CA PHE A 145 -1.98 -25.70 -6.26
C PHE A 145 -1.18 -26.87 -6.84
N VAL A 146 -1.85 -27.81 -7.51
CA VAL A 146 -1.20 -28.97 -8.15
C VAL A 146 -0.49 -28.56 -9.44
N SER A 147 -1.02 -27.61 -10.19
CA SER A 147 -0.50 -27.23 -11.51
C SER A 147 0.63 -26.19 -11.44
N ILE A 148 0.52 -25.19 -10.57
CA ILE A 148 1.44 -24.04 -10.51
C ILE A 148 1.78 -23.63 -9.06
N PRO A 149 2.33 -24.55 -8.25
CA PRO A 149 2.48 -24.37 -6.80
C PRO A 149 3.31 -23.13 -6.42
N PHE A 150 4.41 -22.87 -7.13
CA PHE A 150 5.28 -21.74 -6.81
C PHE A 150 4.58 -20.39 -6.97
N LEU A 151 3.83 -20.20 -8.07
CA LEU A 151 3.12 -18.96 -8.31
C LEU A 151 2.01 -18.76 -7.28
N VAL A 152 1.30 -19.84 -6.93
CA VAL A 152 0.27 -19.84 -5.89
C VAL A 152 0.87 -19.43 -4.54
N ILE A 153 2.02 -19.99 -4.15
CA ILE A 153 2.69 -19.63 -2.90
C ILE A 153 3.05 -18.14 -2.86
N LEU A 154 3.62 -17.59 -3.94
CA LEU A 154 4.01 -16.17 -3.97
C LEU A 154 2.79 -15.24 -3.93
N HIS A 155 1.72 -15.56 -4.65
CA HIS A 155 0.47 -14.83 -4.54
C HIS A 155 -0.12 -14.90 -3.14
N THR A 156 -0.05 -16.08 -2.52
CA THR A 156 -0.53 -16.31 -1.15
C THR A 156 0.25 -15.46 -0.15
N CYS A 157 1.58 -15.38 -0.26
CA CYS A 157 2.42 -14.51 0.56
C CYS A 157 2.10 -13.02 0.34
N ALA A 158 1.94 -12.59 -0.90
CA ALA A 158 1.59 -11.21 -1.23
C ALA A 158 0.20 -10.83 -0.67
N PHE A 159 -0.75 -11.76 -0.72
CA PHE A 159 -2.09 -11.56 -0.18
C PHE A 159 -2.11 -11.59 1.36
N ALA A 160 -1.38 -12.53 1.97
CA ALA A 160 -1.21 -12.63 3.41
C ALA A 160 -0.58 -11.36 4.00
N SER A 161 0.47 -10.82 3.38
CA SER A 161 1.07 -9.55 3.83
C SER A 161 0.10 -8.37 3.77
N SER A 162 -0.83 -8.35 2.80
CA SER A 162 -1.90 -7.35 2.74
C SER A 162 -2.92 -7.52 3.87
N CYS A 163 -3.26 -8.77 4.21
CA CYS A 163 -4.11 -9.08 5.37
C CYS A 163 -3.43 -8.62 6.68
N THR A 164 -2.14 -8.91 6.85
CA THR A 164 -1.36 -8.46 8.01
C THR A 164 -1.34 -6.94 8.14
N LEU A 165 -1.26 -6.20 7.02
CA LEU A 165 -1.38 -4.74 7.04
C LEU A 165 -2.75 -4.26 7.55
N VAL A 166 -3.83 -4.92 7.16
CA VAL A 166 -5.18 -4.62 7.69
C VAL A 166 -5.25 -4.88 9.18
N VAL A 167 -4.76 -6.04 9.64
CA VAL A 167 -4.70 -6.40 11.07
C VAL A 167 -3.88 -5.38 11.85
N ALA A 168 -2.69 -5.05 11.38
CA ALA A 168 -1.80 -4.08 12.01
C ALA A 168 -2.42 -2.69 12.09
N SER A 169 -2.90 -2.15 10.96
CA SER A 169 -3.52 -0.83 10.90
C SER A 169 -4.83 -0.73 11.70
N GLY A 170 -5.63 -1.80 11.72
CA GLY A 170 -6.83 -1.88 12.55
C GLY A 170 -6.51 -1.94 14.04
N SER A 171 -5.43 -2.63 14.41
CA SER A 171 -4.94 -2.67 15.79
C SER A 171 -4.50 -1.28 16.27
N VAL A 172 -3.77 -0.53 15.44
CA VAL A 172 -3.43 0.89 15.73
C VAL A 172 -4.70 1.73 15.88
N CYS A 173 -5.67 1.56 14.96
CA CYS A 173 -6.92 2.33 14.97
C CYS A 173 -7.76 2.08 16.23
N MET A 174 -7.87 0.83 16.69
CA MET A 174 -8.64 0.46 17.90
C MET A 174 -7.98 0.96 19.18
N ASN A 175 -6.65 0.96 19.23
CA ASN A 175 -5.87 1.27 20.43
C ASN A 175 -5.35 2.71 20.46
N THR A 176 -5.81 3.58 19.54
CA THR A 176 -5.40 4.99 19.55
C THR A 176 -6.02 5.70 20.78
N MET A 177 -5.25 5.80 21.87
CA MET A 177 -5.61 6.53 23.10
C MET A 177 -5.19 8.01 23.04
N GLU A 178 -4.59 8.44 21.93
CA GLU A 178 -3.95 9.74 21.80
C GLU A 178 -5.00 10.85 21.57
N PRO A 179 -4.99 11.95 22.37
CA PRO A 179 -5.99 13.01 22.27
C PRO A 179 -5.81 13.91 21.04
N ASP A 180 -4.73 13.72 20.26
CA ASP A 180 -4.47 14.52 19.06
C ASP A 180 -5.32 14.04 17.88
N TYR A 181 -6.23 14.91 17.46
CA TYR A 181 -7.17 14.66 16.36
C TYR A 181 -6.46 14.31 15.05
N GLU A 182 -5.27 14.86 14.78
CA GLU A 182 -4.54 14.58 13.54
C GLU A 182 -4.00 13.15 13.47
N VAL A 183 -3.48 12.64 14.60
CA VAL A 183 -2.97 11.27 14.73
C VAL A 183 -4.12 10.26 14.66
N TYR A 184 -5.24 10.58 15.31
CA TYR A 184 -6.46 9.78 15.21
C TYR A 184 -6.97 9.70 13.76
N GLN A 185 -7.06 10.84 13.05
CA GLN A 185 -7.46 10.80 11.64
C GLN A 185 -6.47 9.99 10.77
N ALA A 186 -5.17 10.03 11.09
CA ALA A 186 -4.16 9.28 10.38
C ALA A 186 -4.29 7.76 10.57
N SER A 187 -4.69 7.28 11.76
CA SER A 187 -4.91 5.85 12.00
C SER A 187 -6.10 5.30 11.19
N TYR A 188 -7.19 6.07 11.08
CA TYR A 188 -8.32 5.73 10.18
C TYR A 188 -7.93 5.76 8.71
N ALA A 189 -7.15 6.76 8.28
CA ALA A 189 -6.65 6.81 6.91
C ALA A 189 -5.77 5.59 6.58
N ARG A 190 -4.95 5.14 7.54
CA ARG A 190 -4.12 3.93 7.40
C ARG A 190 -4.98 2.67 7.24
N LEU A 191 -6.01 2.52 8.09
CA LEU A 191 -6.94 1.39 8.01
C LEU A 191 -7.75 1.42 6.71
N ALA A 192 -8.24 2.57 6.28
CA ALA A 192 -8.94 2.71 5.02
C ALA A 192 -8.04 2.36 3.83
N GLY A 193 -6.78 2.83 3.85
CA GLY A 193 -5.77 2.50 2.85
C GLY A 193 -5.46 1.00 2.81
N SER A 194 -5.26 0.34 3.96
CA SER A 194 -4.95 -1.09 4.01
C SER A 194 -6.13 -1.96 3.57
N VAL A 195 -7.36 -1.60 3.95
CA VAL A 195 -8.59 -2.29 3.49
C VAL A 195 -8.78 -2.11 1.99
N ALA A 196 -8.55 -0.90 1.47
CA ALA A 196 -8.59 -0.65 0.03
C ALA A 196 -7.51 -1.46 -0.71
N LEU A 197 -6.29 -1.54 -0.18
CA LEU A 197 -5.20 -2.36 -0.74
C LEU A 197 -5.58 -3.85 -0.77
N LEU A 198 -6.09 -4.38 0.34
CA LEU A 198 -6.55 -5.76 0.44
C LEU A 198 -7.70 -6.03 -0.55
N GLY A 199 -8.67 -5.12 -0.64
CA GLY A 199 -9.79 -5.19 -1.58
C GLY A 199 -9.33 -5.18 -3.04
N SER A 200 -8.38 -4.29 -3.38
CA SER A 200 -7.72 -4.25 -4.69
C SER A 200 -7.09 -5.62 -5.03
N ASN A 201 -6.32 -6.18 -4.09
CA ASN A 201 -5.61 -7.44 -4.30
C ASN A 201 -6.59 -8.62 -4.43
N ALA A 202 -7.67 -8.62 -3.64
CA ALA A 202 -8.74 -9.62 -3.74
C ALA A 202 -9.46 -9.54 -5.09
N MET A 203 -9.85 -8.34 -5.54
CA MET A 203 -10.47 -8.13 -6.86
C MET A 203 -9.56 -8.59 -8.01
N PHE A 204 -8.26 -8.31 -7.90
CA PHE A 204 -7.28 -8.73 -8.88
C PHE A 204 -7.14 -10.26 -8.93
N LEU A 205 -7.05 -10.93 -7.78
CA LEU A 205 -7.02 -12.40 -7.69
C LEU A 205 -8.28 -13.04 -8.26
N LEU A 206 -9.45 -12.53 -7.89
CA LEU A 206 -10.73 -13.01 -8.41
C LEU A 206 -10.84 -12.84 -9.93
N SER A 207 -10.32 -11.73 -10.47
CA SER A 207 -10.28 -11.53 -11.91
C SER A 207 -9.28 -12.43 -12.63
N LEU A 208 -8.20 -12.85 -11.97
CA LEU A 208 -7.18 -13.72 -12.55
C LEU A 208 -7.62 -15.19 -12.55
N PHE A 209 -8.13 -15.66 -11.41
CA PHE A 209 -8.34 -17.08 -11.15
C PHE A 209 -9.81 -17.47 -10.95
N GLY A 210 -10.69 -16.52 -10.60
CA GLY A 210 -12.12 -16.78 -10.43
C GLY A 210 -12.91 -16.63 -11.73
N ARG A 211 -13.15 -15.38 -12.16
CA ARG A 211 -13.86 -15.07 -13.41
C ARG A 211 -13.22 -13.85 -14.06
N ARG A 212 -12.68 -14.01 -15.27
CA ARG A 212 -12.02 -12.91 -15.98
C ARG A 212 -13.03 -11.83 -16.35
N VAL A 213 -12.96 -10.70 -15.66
CA VAL A 213 -13.77 -9.51 -15.92
C VAL A 213 -12.82 -8.31 -16.01
N GLU A 214 -12.71 -7.72 -17.20
CA GLU A 214 -11.76 -6.61 -17.43
C GLU A 214 -12.06 -5.38 -16.58
N THR A 215 -13.35 -5.12 -16.29
CA THR A 215 -13.76 -4.00 -15.42
C THR A 215 -13.26 -4.17 -13.98
N LEU A 216 -13.18 -5.41 -13.47
CA LEU A 216 -12.61 -5.68 -12.15
C LEU A 216 -11.12 -5.34 -12.08
N GLN A 217 -10.37 -5.57 -13.17
CA GLN A 217 -8.94 -5.23 -13.23
C GLN A 217 -8.70 -3.71 -13.27
N ALA A 218 -9.52 -2.98 -14.02
CA ALA A 218 -9.44 -1.52 -14.04
C ALA A 218 -9.80 -0.93 -12.66
N MET A 219 -10.87 -1.43 -12.04
CA MET A 219 -11.27 -1.02 -10.69
C MET A 219 -10.21 -1.36 -9.65
N SER A 220 -9.63 -2.56 -9.69
CA SER A 220 -8.59 -2.95 -8.74
C SER A 220 -7.37 -2.02 -8.81
N ARG A 221 -6.96 -1.59 -10.01
CA ARG A 221 -5.86 -0.63 -10.20
C ARG A 221 -6.20 0.76 -9.67
N ALA A 222 -7.42 1.24 -9.89
CA ALA A 222 -7.86 2.53 -9.35
C ALA A 222 -7.87 2.53 -7.81
N ILE A 223 -8.44 1.48 -7.21
CA ILE A 223 -8.48 1.29 -5.76
C ILE A 223 -7.05 1.15 -5.21
N TYR A 224 -6.17 0.45 -5.92
CA TYR A 224 -4.77 0.30 -5.54
C TYR A 224 -4.06 1.65 -5.40
N TYR A 225 -4.15 2.53 -6.40
CA TYR A 225 -3.54 3.86 -6.28
C TYR A 225 -4.19 4.70 -5.17
N ALA A 226 -5.53 4.66 -5.04
CA ALA A 226 -6.18 5.34 -3.93
C ALA A 226 -5.66 4.86 -2.56
N ALA A 227 -5.46 3.54 -2.40
CA ALA A 227 -4.92 2.92 -1.20
C ALA A 227 -3.51 3.41 -0.88
N GLU A 228 -2.59 3.38 -1.85
CA GLU A 228 -1.19 3.79 -1.67
C GLU A 228 -1.08 5.28 -1.30
N GLY A 229 -1.92 6.13 -1.90
CA GLY A 229 -2.03 7.54 -1.51
C GLY A 229 -2.51 7.73 -0.06
N LEU A 230 -3.50 6.96 0.39
CA LEU A 230 -3.98 6.98 1.78
C LEU A 230 -2.90 6.51 2.76
N LEU A 231 -2.18 5.44 2.41
CA LEU A 231 -1.09 4.89 3.22
C LEU A 231 0.08 5.88 3.36
N PHE A 232 0.43 6.61 2.30
CA PHE A 232 1.41 7.70 2.37
C PHE A 232 0.94 8.80 3.34
N LEU A 233 -0.29 9.28 3.16
CA LEU A 233 -0.84 10.37 3.96
C LEU A 233 -0.95 10.00 5.43
N ALA A 234 -1.30 8.76 5.73
CA ALA A 234 -1.34 8.25 7.09
C ALA A 234 0.03 8.37 7.77
N ASN A 235 1.10 7.94 7.11
CA ASN A 235 2.45 8.03 7.67
C ASN A 235 2.96 9.47 7.75
N GLU A 236 2.64 10.33 6.77
CA GLU A 236 3.05 11.75 6.80
C GLU A 236 2.41 12.50 7.95
N ARG A 237 1.18 12.13 8.33
CA ARG A 237 0.45 12.75 9.44
C ARG A 237 0.77 12.16 10.81
N THR A 238 1.33 10.95 10.85
CA THR A 238 1.64 10.28 12.13
C THR A 238 3.04 10.58 12.62
N PHE A 239 4.02 10.80 11.73
CA PHE A 239 5.44 10.94 12.05
C PHE A 239 6.04 12.24 11.54
#